data_AF-A0A7V9L969-F1
#
_entry.id   AF-A0A7V9L969-F1
#
_cell.length_a   1.000
_cell.length_b   1.000
_cell.length_c   1.000
_cell.angle_alpha   90.00
_cell.angle_beta   90.00
_cell.angle_gamma   90.00
#
_symmetry.space_group_name_H-M   'P 1'
#
loop_
_entity.id
_entity.type
_entity.pdbx_description
1 polymer ?
#
loop_
_entity_poly.entity_id
_entity_poly.type
_entity_poly.pdbx_seq_one_letter_code
_entity_poly.pdbx_strand_id
1 'polypeptide(L)'
;MRAGFVVMVLAGSASAETRGTLRLGVLPLDLESSSDTPLFGEQVDRAVTGYNAAAAAFDRRNGGTTARIDAGDLGVAETLAMITPGLETGVGHYLFRIEAPIGLGSDLRSFGLGIYPIGVQARVRRDVDLYASAGGTASWLDRPGAGDVGGLLTLRVAIGARFANRVVVELGYSAFALGGTVNNERLEQMMLGDAMELPAPNAVISAGESRGLFDVSVGLTF
;
A
#
# COMPACT_ATOMS: atom_id res chain seq x y z
N MET A 1 -1.33 37.97 7.69
CA MET A 1 -1.74 36.79 8.47
C MET A 1 -0.50 35.91 8.67
N ARG A 2 -0.02 35.74 9.90
CA ARG A 2 1.10 34.83 10.23
C ARG A 2 0.51 33.64 10.98
N ALA A 3 0.56 32.46 10.38
CA ALA A 3 0.16 31.22 11.04
C ALA A 3 1.26 30.83 12.03
N GLY A 4 0.95 30.89 13.31
CA GLY A 4 1.82 30.38 14.38
C GLY A 4 1.64 28.88 14.51
N PHE A 5 2.68 28.10 14.24
CA PHE A 5 2.76 26.71 14.64
C PHE A 5 2.92 26.65 16.16
N VAL A 6 1.90 26.16 16.86
CA VAL A 6 2.00 25.83 18.28
C VAL A 6 2.61 24.44 18.38
N VAL A 7 3.93 24.39 18.59
CA VAL A 7 4.61 23.17 19.02
C VAL A 7 4.38 23.06 20.52
N MET A 8 3.44 22.20 20.92
CA MET A 8 3.17 21.94 22.33
C MET A 8 4.23 20.96 22.85
N VAL A 9 5.35 21.48 23.36
CA VAL A 9 6.34 20.69 24.10
C VAL A 9 5.83 20.52 25.53
N LEU A 10 5.14 19.41 25.79
CA LEU A 10 4.83 19.00 27.16
C LEU A 10 6.10 18.39 27.78
N ALA A 11 6.89 19.25 28.43
CA ALA A 11 7.97 18.84 29.32
C ALA A 11 7.38 18.30 30.63
N GLY A 12 7.14 16.99 30.67
CA GLY A 12 6.91 16.23 31.89
C GLY A 12 7.77 14.98 31.83
N SER A 13 8.65 14.79 32.82
CA SER A 13 9.63 13.71 32.91
C SER A 13 8.99 12.34 33.21
N ALA A 14 8.00 11.94 32.42
CA ALA A 14 7.63 10.55 32.31
C ALA A 14 8.59 9.92 31.30
N SER A 15 9.38 8.92 31.70
CA SER A 15 10.24 8.23 30.75
C SER A 15 9.36 7.59 29.68
N ALA A 16 9.42 8.10 28.46
CA ALA A 16 8.76 7.46 27.33
C ALA A 16 9.41 6.08 27.15
N GLU A 17 8.62 5.03 27.32
CA GLU A 17 9.12 3.69 27.05
C GLU A 17 9.24 3.54 25.54
N THR A 18 10.42 3.14 25.07
CA THR A 18 10.71 2.97 23.64
C THR A 18 11.11 1.53 23.40
N ARG A 19 10.54 0.91 22.36
CA ARG A 19 10.68 -0.51 22.06
C ARG A 19 10.87 -0.73 20.56
N GLY A 20 11.72 -1.70 20.23
CA GLY A 20 11.81 -2.25 18.89
C GLY A 20 10.65 -3.19 18.63
N THR A 21 10.17 -3.21 17.40
CA THR A 21 9.11 -4.12 16.95
C THR A 21 9.48 -4.74 15.62
N LEU A 22 9.11 -6.00 15.43
CA LEU A 22 9.18 -6.68 14.14
C LEU A 22 7.88 -7.44 13.94
N ARG A 23 7.17 -7.16 12.85
CA ARG A 23 5.90 -7.82 12.53
C ARG A 23 6.00 -8.53 11.19
N LEU A 24 5.39 -9.71 11.13
CA LEU A 24 5.21 -10.51 9.93
C LEU A 24 3.71 -10.60 9.68
N GLY A 25 3.27 -10.29 8.46
CA GLY A 25 1.86 -10.26 8.16
C GLY A 25 1.54 -10.58 6.71
N VAL A 26 0.26 -10.56 6.40
CA VAL A 26 -0.26 -10.75 5.05
C VAL A 26 -1.21 -9.61 4.75
N LEU A 27 -1.00 -8.94 3.62
CA LEU A 27 -1.86 -7.90 3.09
C LEU A 27 -2.40 -8.35 1.73
N PRO A 28 -3.68 -8.77 1.64
CA PRO A 28 -4.35 -8.87 0.36
C PRO A 28 -4.55 -7.46 -0.18
N LEU A 29 -3.89 -7.16 -1.30
CA LEU A 29 -4.01 -5.90 -2.02
C LEU A 29 -4.97 -6.14 -3.18
N ASP A 30 -6.11 -5.46 -3.14
CA ASP A 30 -7.11 -5.49 -4.20
C ASP A 30 -7.53 -4.05 -4.50
N LEU A 31 -6.92 -3.46 -5.52
CA LEU A 31 -7.14 -2.08 -5.94
C LEU A 31 -7.96 -2.08 -7.23
N GLU A 32 -9.13 -1.45 -7.19
CA GLU A 32 -10.00 -1.31 -8.35
C GLU A 32 -9.61 -0.05 -9.12
N SER A 33 -9.39 -0.20 -10.43
CA SER A 33 -9.16 0.93 -11.34
C SER A 33 -10.49 1.45 -11.90
N SER A 34 -10.59 2.78 -11.99
CA SER A 34 -11.68 3.47 -12.65
C SER A 34 -11.18 4.79 -13.24
N SER A 35 -11.95 5.38 -14.17
CA SER A 35 -11.70 6.74 -14.66
C SER A 35 -11.77 7.79 -13.55
N ASP A 36 -12.45 7.47 -12.44
CA ASP A 36 -12.60 8.34 -11.28
C ASP A 36 -11.54 8.09 -10.19
N THR A 37 -10.59 7.19 -10.42
CA THR A 37 -9.53 6.87 -9.46
C THR A 37 -8.71 8.14 -9.18
N PRO A 38 -8.60 8.59 -7.91
CA PRO A 38 -7.86 9.79 -7.56
C PRO A 38 -6.42 9.73 -8.07
N LEU A 39 -5.93 10.82 -8.65
CA LEU A 39 -4.56 10.98 -9.20
C LEU A 39 -4.22 10.11 -10.43
N PHE A 40 -5.03 9.12 -10.78
CA PHE A 40 -4.73 8.17 -11.87
C PHE A 40 -5.80 8.08 -12.96
N GLY A 41 -6.97 8.70 -12.78
CA GLY A 41 -8.10 8.60 -13.74
C GLY A 41 -7.72 8.94 -15.18
N GLU A 42 -7.01 10.05 -15.41
CA GLU A 42 -6.58 10.44 -16.76
C GLU A 42 -5.57 9.43 -17.35
N GLN A 43 -4.67 8.89 -16.52
CA GLN A 43 -3.69 7.89 -16.93
C GLN A 43 -4.36 6.56 -17.26
N VAL A 44 -5.36 6.15 -16.48
CA VAL A 44 -6.21 4.97 -16.72
C VAL A 44 -6.93 5.14 -18.06
N ASP A 45 -7.61 6.26 -18.30
CA ASP A 45 -8.31 6.53 -19.56
C ASP A 45 -7.37 6.52 -20.76
N ARG A 46 -6.18 7.12 -20.60
CA ARG A 46 -5.14 7.14 -21.63
C ARG A 46 -4.60 5.75 -21.93
N ALA A 47 -4.40 4.92 -20.90
CA ALA A 47 -3.95 3.53 -21.07
C ALA A 47 -5.03 2.68 -21.76
N VAL A 48 -6.29 2.77 -21.35
CA VAL A 48 -7.41 2.08 -22.00
C VAL A 48 -7.52 2.49 -23.47
N THR A 49 -7.47 3.79 -23.75
CA THR A 49 -7.53 4.32 -25.11
C THR A 49 -6.34 3.86 -25.95
N GLY A 50 -5.12 3.99 -25.42
CA GLY A 50 -3.89 3.58 -26.10
C GLY A 50 -3.84 2.08 -26.38
N TYR A 51 -4.24 1.26 -25.41
CA TYR A 51 -4.33 -0.19 -25.56
C TYR A 51 -5.32 -0.59 -26.63
N ASN A 52 -6.54 -0.07 -26.57
CA ASN A 52 -7.56 -0.37 -27.56
C ASN A 52 -7.15 0.12 -28.96
N ALA A 53 -6.49 1.27 -29.08
CA ALA A 53 -5.94 1.72 -30.36
C ALA A 53 -4.86 0.76 -30.90
N ALA A 54 -3.94 0.32 -30.05
CA ALA A 54 -2.90 -0.65 -30.41
C ALA A 54 -3.48 -2.01 -30.81
N ALA A 55 -4.46 -2.51 -30.04
CA ALA A 55 -5.20 -3.74 -30.35
C ALA A 55 -5.87 -3.67 -31.73
N ALA A 56 -6.50 -2.53 -32.06
CA ALA A 56 -7.09 -2.33 -33.39
C ALA A 56 -6.05 -2.30 -34.51
N ALA A 57 -4.87 -1.71 -34.27
CA ALA A 57 -3.78 -1.72 -35.24
C ALA A 57 -3.23 -3.15 -35.44
N PHE A 58 -3.07 -3.91 -34.36
CA PHE A 58 -2.62 -5.29 -34.40
C PHE A 58 -3.60 -6.20 -35.15
N ASP A 59 -4.90 -6.09 -34.85
CA ASP A 59 -5.97 -6.85 -35.52
C ASP A 59 -5.97 -6.62 -37.03
N ARG A 60 -5.80 -5.36 -37.46
CA ARG A 60 -5.71 -5.00 -38.89
C ARG A 60 -4.51 -5.62 -39.60
N ARG A 61 -3.38 -5.80 -38.90
CA ARG A 61 -2.15 -6.39 -39.47
C ARG A 61 -2.20 -7.91 -39.52
N ASN A 62 -2.77 -8.54 -38.49
CA ASN A 62 -2.67 -9.99 -38.29
C ASN A 62 -3.97 -10.75 -38.59
N GLY A 63 -5.06 -10.07 -38.93
CA GLY A 63 -6.33 -10.69 -39.29
C GLY A 63 -7.08 -11.31 -38.11
N GLY A 64 -6.95 -10.71 -36.92
CA GLY A 64 -7.53 -11.21 -35.66
C GLY A 64 -8.59 -10.29 -35.04
N THR A 65 -9.04 -10.64 -33.84
CA THR A 65 -9.89 -9.79 -32.99
C THR A 65 -9.42 -9.91 -31.55
N THR A 66 -8.69 -8.90 -31.10
CA THR A 66 -8.17 -8.85 -29.73
C THR A 66 -9.23 -8.28 -28.81
N ALA A 67 -9.37 -8.88 -27.62
CA ALA A 67 -10.27 -8.39 -26.59
C ALA A 67 -9.92 -6.93 -26.22
N ARG A 68 -10.96 -6.11 -26.09
CA ARG A 68 -10.82 -4.73 -25.62
C ARG A 68 -10.84 -4.73 -24.11
N ILE A 69 -10.11 -3.77 -23.56
CA ILE A 69 -10.00 -3.59 -22.13
C ILE A 69 -10.83 -2.40 -21.69
N ASP A 70 -11.22 -2.42 -20.43
CA ASP A 70 -11.75 -1.28 -19.71
C ASP A 70 -10.87 -0.94 -18.49
N ALA A 71 -11.31 0.02 -17.68
CA ALA A 71 -10.55 0.43 -16.50
C ALA A 71 -10.41 -0.69 -15.46
N GLY A 72 -11.40 -1.59 -15.35
CA GLY A 72 -11.37 -2.70 -14.39
C GLY A 72 -10.22 -3.68 -14.64
N ASP A 73 -9.80 -3.82 -15.89
CA ASP A 73 -8.67 -4.67 -16.29
C ASP A 73 -7.30 -4.12 -15.83
N LEU A 74 -7.25 -2.88 -15.35
CA LEU A 74 -6.03 -2.21 -14.87
C LEU A 74 -5.89 -2.22 -13.35
N GLY A 75 -6.75 -2.93 -12.63
CA GLY A 75 -6.65 -3.11 -11.18
C GLY A 75 -5.35 -3.78 -10.72
N VAL A 76 -5.11 -3.76 -9.41
CA VAL A 76 -4.00 -4.50 -8.77
C VAL A 76 -4.60 -5.54 -7.83
N ALA A 77 -4.43 -6.82 -8.15
CA ALA A 77 -4.83 -7.93 -7.28
C ALA A 77 -3.61 -8.78 -6.94
N GLU A 78 -3.13 -8.69 -5.69
CA GLU A 78 -1.91 -9.35 -5.24
C GLU A 78 -1.98 -9.66 -3.74
N THR A 79 -1.34 -10.71 -3.27
CA THR A 79 -1.14 -10.94 -1.83
C THR A 79 0.32 -10.66 -1.45
N LEU A 80 0.53 -9.69 -0.57
CA LEU A 80 1.87 -9.33 -0.10
C LEU A 80 2.16 -10.01 1.24
N ALA A 81 3.28 -10.73 1.30
CA ALA A 81 3.91 -11.10 2.56
C ALA A 81 4.65 -9.86 3.11
N MET A 82 4.27 -9.43 4.30
CA MET A 82 4.74 -8.19 4.91
C MET A 82 5.78 -8.48 5.99
N ILE A 83 6.93 -7.81 5.92
CA ILE A 83 7.93 -7.72 6.98
C ILE A 83 7.99 -6.26 7.41
N THR A 84 7.64 -5.99 8.67
CA THR A 84 7.44 -4.63 9.16
C THR A 84 8.25 -4.41 10.44
N PRO A 85 9.55 -4.07 10.32
CA PRO A 85 10.30 -3.52 11.44
C PRO A 85 9.73 -2.15 11.82
N GLY A 86 9.78 -1.83 13.11
CA GLY A 86 9.27 -0.57 13.60
C GLY A 86 9.77 -0.21 14.99
N LEU A 87 9.46 1.01 15.38
CA LEU A 87 9.71 1.56 16.70
C LEU A 87 8.39 2.05 17.28
N GLU A 88 8.13 1.67 18.53
CA GLU A 88 7.01 2.15 19.32
C GLU A 88 7.56 2.96 20.49
N THR A 89 6.99 4.14 20.74
CA THR A 89 7.32 4.96 21.90
C THR A 89 6.05 5.51 22.53
N GLY A 90 6.00 5.56 23.86
CA GLY A 90 4.77 5.97 24.52
C GLY A 90 4.90 6.25 26.00
N VAL A 91 3.88 6.92 26.54
CA VAL A 91 3.76 7.26 27.96
C VAL A 91 2.39 6.83 28.45
N GLY A 92 2.37 5.98 29.47
CA GLY A 92 1.14 5.47 30.08
C GLY A 92 0.31 4.65 29.09
N HIS A 93 -0.84 5.20 28.71
CA HIS A 93 -1.80 4.56 27.80
C HIS A 93 -1.63 4.98 26.34
N TYR A 94 -0.80 5.97 26.03
CA TYR A 94 -0.66 6.51 24.68
C TYR A 94 0.62 6.00 24.02
N LEU A 95 0.49 5.64 22.74
CA LEU A 95 1.57 5.09 21.92
C LEU A 95 1.67 5.86 20.60
N PHE A 96 2.90 6.02 20.14
CA PHE A 96 3.26 6.50 18.83
C PHE A 96 4.13 5.44 18.17
N ARG A 97 3.89 5.15 16.89
CA ARG A 97 4.61 4.09 16.18
C ARG A 97 5.06 4.53 14.79
N ILE A 98 6.31 4.22 14.46
CA ILE A 98 6.89 4.36 13.11
C ILE A 98 7.29 2.97 12.63
N GLU A 99 7.02 2.68 11.37
CA GLU A 99 7.29 1.38 10.77
C GLU A 99 7.91 1.53 9.38
N ALA A 100 8.71 0.56 8.97
CA ALA A 100 9.23 0.47 7.61
C ALA A 100 8.70 -0.81 6.95
N PRO A 101 7.46 -0.81 6.45
CA PRO A 101 6.87 -1.99 5.81
C PRO A 101 7.62 -2.38 4.54
N ILE A 102 7.90 -3.68 4.42
CA ILE A 102 8.48 -4.33 3.24
C ILE A 102 7.48 -5.41 2.80
N GLY A 103 6.90 -5.26 1.62
CA GLY A 103 5.98 -6.23 1.04
C GLY A 103 6.63 -7.03 -0.09
N LEU A 104 6.37 -8.34 -0.09
CA LEU A 104 6.87 -9.28 -1.08
C LEU A 104 5.69 -10.08 -1.64
N GLY A 105 5.35 -9.84 -2.91
CA GLY A 105 4.41 -10.62 -3.70
C GLY A 105 5.10 -11.43 -4.80
N SER A 106 4.30 -12.12 -5.61
CA SER A 106 4.71 -12.76 -6.87
C SER A 106 5.25 -11.74 -7.87
N ASP A 107 4.49 -10.68 -8.11
CA ASP A 107 4.74 -9.73 -9.20
C ASP A 107 4.95 -8.30 -8.68
N LEU A 108 4.71 -8.06 -7.39
CA LEU A 108 4.80 -6.75 -6.76
C LEU A 108 5.68 -6.80 -5.52
N ARG A 109 6.55 -5.80 -5.37
CA ARG A 109 7.28 -5.52 -4.15
C ARG A 109 6.90 -4.15 -3.64
N SER A 110 6.89 -3.99 -2.33
CA SER A 110 6.69 -2.69 -1.70
C SER A 110 7.74 -2.39 -0.65
N PHE A 111 8.14 -1.13 -0.56
CA PHE A 111 9.01 -0.62 0.50
C PHE A 111 8.49 0.74 0.93
N GLY A 112 8.23 0.94 2.21
CA GLY A 112 7.59 2.17 2.66
C GLY A 112 7.92 2.62 4.06
N LEU A 113 7.20 3.66 4.46
CA LEU A 113 7.21 4.25 5.79
C LEU A 113 5.77 4.35 6.29
N GLY A 114 5.52 3.79 7.46
CA GLY A 114 4.28 3.88 8.21
C GLY A 114 4.41 4.81 9.41
N ILE A 115 3.40 5.64 9.64
CA ILE A 115 3.32 6.51 10.82
C ILE A 115 1.94 6.32 11.45
N TYR A 116 1.93 5.98 12.74
CA TYR A 116 0.74 5.74 13.55
C TYR A 116 0.79 6.68 14.75
N PRO A 117 0.27 7.91 14.59
CA PRO A 117 0.37 8.92 15.63
C PRO A 117 -0.64 8.70 16.76
N ILE A 118 -1.69 7.92 16.52
CA ILE A 118 -2.75 7.66 17.48
C ILE A 118 -2.61 6.20 17.88
N GLY A 119 -2.15 5.94 19.09
CA GLY A 119 -2.11 4.61 19.68
C GLY A 119 -2.61 4.67 21.12
N VAL A 120 -3.43 3.69 21.50
CA VAL A 120 -3.91 3.52 22.88
C VAL A 120 -3.70 2.09 23.33
N GLN A 121 -3.28 1.89 24.58
CA GLN A 121 -3.12 0.56 25.18
C GLN A 121 -3.74 0.48 26.58
N ALA A 122 -4.30 -0.68 26.90
CA ALA A 122 -4.87 -1.00 28.18
C ALA A 122 -4.47 -2.41 28.62
N ARG A 123 -4.01 -2.52 29.86
CA ARG A 123 -3.71 -3.81 30.48
C ARG A 123 -5.02 -4.49 30.89
N VAL A 124 -5.30 -5.64 30.30
CA VAL A 124 -6.51 -6.42 30.62
C VAL A 124 -6.20 -7.57 31.57
N ARG A 125 -5.00 -8.14 31.48
CA ARG A 125 -4.45 -9.12 32.43
C ARG A 125 -2.99 -8.80 32.71
N ARG A 126 -2.41 -9.41 33.74
CA ARG A 126 -1.01 -9.19 34.14
C ARG A 126 -0.03 -9.26 32.94
N ASP A 127 -0.28 -10.19 32.03
CA ASP A 127 0.58 -10.47 30.87
C ASP A 127 -0.13 -10.21 29.54
N VAL A 128 -1.24 -9.48 29.52
CA VAL A 128 -1.99 -9.16 28.29
C VAL A 128 -2.38 -7.70 28.26
N ASP A 129 -1.83 -6.98 27.29
CA ASP A 129 -2.22 -5.62 26.95
C ASP A 129 -3.01 -5.64 25.63
N LEU A 130 -4.19 -5.02 25.61
CA LEU A 130 -4.90 -4.74 24.37
C LEU A 130 -4.50 -3.36 23.88
N TYR A 131 -4.39 -3.18 22.58
CA TYR A 131 -4.10 -1.88 22.00
C TYR A 131 -4.89 -1.64 20.71
N ALA A 132 -5.05 -0.37 20.40
CA ALA A 132 -5.59 0.09 19.12
C ALA A 132 -4.67 1.19 18.57
N SER A 133 -4.54 1.26 17.26
CA SER A 133 -3.73 2.27 16.57
C SER A 133 -4.42 2.77 15.31
N ALA A 134 -4.14 4.01 14.93
CA ALA A 134 -4.59 4.62 13.69
C ALA A 134 -3.47 5.44 13.07
N GLY A 135 -3.34 5.36 11.75
CA GLY A 135 -2.26 5.97 11.00
C GLY A 135 -2.36 5.70 9.52
N GLY A 136 -1.22 5.71 8.86
CA GLY A 136 -1.14 5.39 7.44
C GLY A 136 0.27 5.01 7.01
N THR A 137 0.38 4.52 5.78
CA THR A 137 1.66 4.17 5.17
C THR A 137 1.78 4.82 3.80
N ALA A 138 3.02 5.14 3.44
CA ALA A 138 3.41 5.53 2.10
C ALA A 138 4.52 4.60 1.65
N SER A 139 4.31 3.88 0.55
CA SER A 139 5.25 2.89 0.03
C SER A 139 5.55 3.13 -1.43
N TRP A 140 6.79 2.90 -1.82
CA TRP A 140 7.16 2.68 -3.21
C TRP A 140 6.75 1.26 -3.63
N LEU A 141 6.26 1.15 -4.85
CA LEU A 141 5.94 -0.11 -5.49
C LEU A 141 6.92 -0.37 -6.64
N ASP A 142 7.37 -1.61 -6.74
CA ASP A 142 8.28 -2.09 -7.79
C ASP A 142 7.76 -3.41 -8.36
N ARG A 143 7.81 -3.55 -9.68
CA ARG A 143 7.57 -4.83 -10.38
C ARG A 143 8.87 -5.32 -10.99
N PRO A 144 9.54 -6.31 -10.35
CA PRO A 144 10.82 -6.79 -10.79
C PRO A 144 10.80 -7.27 -12.25
N GLY A 145 11.67 -6.72 -13.08
CA GLY A 145 11.80 -7.10 -14.49
C GLY A 145 10.88 -6.36 -15.46
N ALA A 146 9.94 -5.55 -14.98
CA ALA A 146 9.08 -4.72 -15.82
C ALA A 146 9.59 -3.27 -15.94
N GLY A 147 10.36 -2.77 -14.96
CA GLY A 147 10.79 -1.37 -14.92
C GLY A 147 9.72 -0.41 -14.39
N ASP A 148 8.61 -0.96 -13.89
CA ASP A 148 7.50 -0.18 -13.35
C ASP A 148 7.86 0.39 -11.98
N VAL A 149 7.70 1.71 -11.82
CA VAL A 149 7.82 2.37 -10.53
C VAL A 149 6.47 2.97 -10.16
N GLY A 150 6.08 2.76 -8.91
CA GLY A 150 4.78 3.16 -8.41
C GLY A 150 4.78 3.61 -6.96
N GLY A 151 3.59 3.92 -6.46
CA GLY A 151 3.37 4.31 -5.08
C GLY A 151 2.11 3.65 -4.52
N LEU A 152 2.07 3.47 -3.20
CA LEU A 152 0.92 3.00 -2.44
C LEU A 152 0.77 3.86 -1.18
N LEU A 153 -0.39 4.48 -1.02
CA LEU A 153 -0.80 5.20 0.17
C LEU A 153 -1.92 4.42 0.85
N THR A 154 -1.82 4.21 2.16
CA THR A 154 -2.88 3.58 2.94
C THR A 154 -3.22 4.39 4.18
N LEU A 155 -4.50 4.41 4.55
CA LEU A 155 -5.00 4.88 5.84
C LEU A 155 -5.52 3.67 6.61
N ARG A 156 -4.94 3.40 7.77
CA ARG A 156 -5.08 2.14 8.49
C ARG A 156 -5.42 2.35 9.96
N VAL A 157 -6.42 1.62 10.42
CA VAL A 157 -6.67 1.38 11.85
C VAL A 157 -6.32 -0.07 12.17
N ALA A 158 -5.91 -0.34 13.41
CA ALA A 158 -5.59 -1.69 13.82
C ALA A 158 -5.93 -1.90 15.29
N ILE A 159 -6.34 -3.12 15.61
CA ILE A 159 -6.51 -3.59 16.98
C ILE A 159 -5.59 -4.79 17.20
N GLY A 160 -5.03 -4.90 18.39
CA GLY A 160 -4.12 -5.99 18.69
C GLY A 160 -4.05 -6.33 20.16
N ALA A 161 -3.42 -7.47 20.41
CA ALA A 161 -3.11 -7.96 21.74
C ALA A 161 -1.61 -8.21 21.84
N ARG A 162 -1.03 -7.82 22.97
CA ARG A 162 0.36 -8.05 23.33
C ARG A 162 0.42 -8.99 24.52
N PHE A 163 1.11 -10.11 24.35
CA PHE A 163 1.28 -11.16 25.35
C PHE A 163 2.69 -11.11 25.95
N ALA A 164 2.76 -11.13 27.28
CA ALA A 164 3.99 -11.07 28.07
C ALA A 164 4.95 -9.95 27.64
N ASN A 165 4.38 -8.84 27.15
CA ASN A 165 5.12 -7.69 26.60
C ASN A 165 6.12 -8.04 25.48
N ARG A 166 5.89 -9.14 24.76
CA ARG A 166 6.79 -9.67 23.74
C ARG A 166 6.08 -10.02 22.45
N VAL A 167 5.05 -10.86 22.52
CA VAL A 167 4.37 -11.34 21.32
C VAL A 167 3.20 -10.44 21.02
N VAL A 168 3.08 -9.98 19.77
CA VAL A 168 2.01 -9.11 19.30
C VAL A 168 1.20 -9.85 18.24
N VAL A 169 -0.12 -9.77 18.34
CA VAL A 169 -1.04 -10.18 17.28
C VAL A 169 -1.91 -8.98 16.94
N GLU A 170 -1.99 -8.64 15.66
CA GLU A 170 -2.69 -7.45 15.18
C GLU A 170 -3.59 -7.78 14.00
N LEU A 171 -4.82 -7.27 14.04
CA LEU A 171 -5.75 -7.21 12.93
C LEU A 171 -5.85 -5.75 12.47
N GLY A 172 -5.50 -5.52 11.21
CA GLY A 172 -5.59 -4.22 10.56
C GLY A 172 -6.79 -4.11 9.63
N TYR A 173 -7.26 -2.88 9.50
CA TYR A 173 -8.26 -2.47 8.52
C TYR A 173 -7.78 -1.18 7.86
N SER A 174 -7.51 -1.24 6.57
CA SER A 174 -7.19 -0.07 5.76
C SER A 174 -8.48 0.49 5.17
N ALA A 175 -8.96 1.60 5.74
CA ALA A 175 -10.18 2.27 5.30
C ALA A 175 -10.04 2.84 3.87
N PHE A 176 -8.82 3.15 3.48
CA PHE A 176 -8.49 3.66 2.16
C PHE A 176 -7.10 3.16 1.75
N ALA A 177 -6.97 2.68 0.53
CA ALA A 177 -5.71 2.44 -0.15
C ALA A 177 -5.78 3.05 -1.55
N LEU A 178 -4.71 3.72 -1.98
CA LEU A 178 -4.58 4.29 -3.31
C LEU A 178 -3.18 4.02 -3.79
N GLY A 179 -3.04 3.40 -4.96
CA GLY A 179 -1.74 3.13 -5.49
C GLY A 179 -1.75 2.59 -6.90
N GLY A 180 -0.55 2.36 -7.42
CA GLY A 180 -0.37 1.81 -8.75
C GLY A 180 1.06 1.93 -9.23
N THR A 181 1.35 1.25 -10.33
CA THR A 181 2.60 1.24 -11.06
C THR A 181 2.35 1.64 -12.52
N VAL A 182 3.32 2.30 -13.13
CA VAL A 182 3.27 2.70 -14.54
C VAL A 182 4.56 2.28 -15.23
N ASN A 183 4.40 1.67 -16.41
CA ASN A 183 5.48 1.34 -17.33
C ASN A 183 5.49 2.31 -18.51
N ASN A 184 6.29 3.37 -18.41
CA ASN A 184 6.35 4.40 -19.47
C ASN A 184 6.94 3.86 -20.78
N GLU A 185 7.94 2.97 -20.71
CA GLU A 185 8.57 2.40 -21.92
C GLU A 185 7.59 1.53 -22.71
N ARG A 186 6.82 0.69 -22.01
CA ARG A 186 5.80 -0.17 -22.63
C ARG A 186 4.65 0.67 -23.21
N LEU A 187 4.25 1.73 -22.50
CA LEU A 187 3.22 2.65 -22.97
C LEU A 187 3.66 3.34 -24.27
N GLU A 188 4.90 3.83 -24.34
CA GLU A 188 5.46 4.45 -25.55
C GLU A 188 5.56 3.46 -26.72
N GLN A 189 6.04 2.24 -26.48
CA GLN A 189 6.12 1.19 -27.51
C GLN A 189 4.75 0.89 -28.15
N MET A 190 3.70 0.87 -27.33
CA MET A 190 2.34 0.67 -27.82
C MET A 190 1.82 1.87 -28.63
N MET A 191 2.10 3.09 -28.18
CA MET A 191 1.70 4.30 -28.88
C MET A 191 2.39 4.45 -30.23
N LEU A 192 3.63 3.99 -30.36
CA LEU A 192 4.39 4.00 -31.62
C LEU A 192 3.94 2.91 -32.60
N GLY A 193 3.19 1.90 -32.15
CA GLY A 193 2.68 0.82 -33.01
C GLY A 193 3.76 -0.15 -33.50
N ASP A 194 4.90 -0.18 -32.82
CA ASP A 194 6.07 -1.05 -33.10
C ASP A 194 6.01 -2.37 -32.32
N ALA A 195 5.00 -2.57 -31.48
CA ALA A 195 4.84 -3.80 -30.72
C ALA A 195 4.59 -5.00 -31.65
N MET A 196 5.52 -5.96 -31.67
CA MET A 196 5.35 -7.25 -32.37
C MET A 196 4.30 -8.16 -31.68
N GLU A 197 4.02 -7.91 -30.40
CA GLU A 197 3.05 -8.63 -29.59
C GLU A 197 2.33 -7.64 -28.67
N LEU A 198 1.01 -7.81 -28.49
CA LEU A 198 0.24 -6.95 -27.60
C LEU A 198 0.51 -7.37 -26.14
N PRO A 199 1.02 -6.47 -25.27
CA PRO A 199 1.25 -6.83 -23.87
C PRO A 199 -0.05 -7.13 -23.13
N ALA A 200 0.08 -7.78 -21.96
CA ALA A 200 -1.02 -7.86 -21.03
C ALA A 200 -1.45 -6.44 -20.60
N PRO A 201 -2.76 -6.17 -20.39
CA PRO A 201 -3.27 -4.84 -20.06
C PRO A 201 -2.59 -4.21 -18.84
N ASN A 202 -2.46 -5.01 -17.78
CA ASN A 202 -1.84 -4.64 -16.51
C ASN A 202 -0.32 -4.45 -16.58
N ALA A 203 0.34 -4.80 -17.69
CA ALA A 203 1.78 -4.64 -17.87
C ALA A 203 2.20 -3.22 -18.30
N VAL A 204 1.22 -2.33 -18.56
CA VAL A 204 1.45 -0.95 -19.01
C VAL A 204 1.15 0.02 -17.89
N ILE A 205 -0.03 -0.11 -17.28
CA ILE A 205 -0.45 0.59 -16.08
C ILE A 205 -1.20 -0.41 -15.23
N SER A 206 -1.00 -0.32 -13.93
CA SER A 206 -1.87 -1.00 -13.00
C SER A 206 -2.02 -0.14 -11.78
N ALA A 207 -3.21 0.38 -11.56
CA ALA A 207 -3.51 1.35 -10.53
C ALA A 207 -4.87 1.04 -9.91
N GLY A 208 -5.22 1.77 -8.87
CA GLY A 208 -6.57 1.70 -8.33
C GLY A 208 -6.67 2.26 -6.92
N GLU A 209 -7.91 2.28 -6.45
CA GLU A 209 -8.21 2.50 -5.05
C GLU A 209 -8.90 1.29 -4.44
N SER A 210 -8.78 1.15 -3.13
CA SER A 210 -9.51 0.16 -2.38
C SER A 210 -10.08 0.77 -1.11
N ARG A 211 -11.25 0.27 -0.73
CA ARG A 211 -11.95 0.66 0.47
C ARG A 211 -12.20 -0.59 1.30
N GLY A 212 -11.43 -0.73 2.37
CA GLY A 212 -11.61 -1.80 3.33
C GLY A 212 -10.77 -3.04 3.03
N LEU A 213 -9.45 -2.90 3.14
CA LEU A 213 -8.53 -4.03 3.13
C LEU A 213 -8.30 -4.53 4.55
N PHE A 214 -8.37 -5.84 4.76
CA PHE A 214 -8.01 -6.46 6.04
C PHE A 214 -6.63 -7.07 5.95
N ASP A 215 -5.82 -6.84 6.98
CA ASP A 215 -4.52 -7.49 7.12
C ASP A 215 -4.38 -8.12 8.50
N VAL A 216 -3.57 -9.18 8.59
CA VAL A 216 -3.24 -9.81 9.86
C VAL A 216 -1.74 -9.87 10.02
N SER A 217 -1.26 -9.64 11.24
CA SER A 217 0.17 -9.78 11.54
C SER A 217 0.42 -10.36 12.92
N VAL A 218 1.56 -11.02 13.04
CA VAL A 218 2.15 -11.50 14.29
C VAL A 218 3.55 -10.93 14.40
N GLY A 219 3.95 -10.50 15.59
CA GLY A 219 5.23 -9.86 15.78
C GLY A 219 5.84 -10.04 17.16
N LEU A 220 7.03 -9.46 17.28
CA LEU A 220 7.82 -9.42 18.50
C LEU A 220 8.14 -7.98 18.88
N THR A 221 8.20 -7.71 20.19
CA THR A 221 8.70 -6.47 20.78
C THR A 221 9.94 -6.75 21.63
N PHE A 222 10.95 -5.88 21.56
CA PHE A 222 12.23 -6.03 22.26
C PHE A 222 12.86 -4.69 22.65
#